data_AF-A0A6I2Y0Y4-F1
#
_entry.id   AF-A0A6I2Y0Y4-F1
#
_cell.length_a   1.000
_cell.length_b   1.000
_cell.length_c   1.000
_cell.angle_alpha   90.00
_cell.angle_beta   90.00
_cell.angle_gamma   90.00
#
_symmetry.space_group_name_H-M   'P 1'
#
loop_
_entity.id
_entity.type
_entity.pdbx_description
1 polymer ?
#
loop_
_entity_poly.entity_id
_entity_poly.type
_entity_poly.pdbx_seq_one_letter_code
_entity_poly.pdbx_strand_id
1 'polypeptide(L)' 'PLTDHGVVWLMTPKPGRDGHIEAEDIADAAPTAGLQQTSTISAGSNWQGTRLVAPRAKR' A
#
# COMPACT_ATOMS: atom_id res chain seq x y z
N PRO A 1 15.50 2.44 8.66
CA PRO A 1 15.14 3.05 7.37
C PRO A 1 15.12 1.99 6.26
N LEU A 2 14.14 2.06 5.35
CA LEU A 2 14.21 1.32 4.09
C LEU A 2 15.37 1.87 3.24
N THR A 3 15.89 1.06 2.31
CA THR A 3 16.86 1.55 1.32
C THR A 3 16.21 2.62 0.43
N ASP A 4 16.99 3.42 -0.31
CA ASP A 4 16.50 4.53 -1.15
C ASP A 4 15.41 4.14 -2.18
N HIS A 5 15.27 2.84 -2.46
CA HIS A 5 14.25 2.26 -3.34
C HIS A 5 13.46 1.13 -2.67
N GLY A 6 13.46 1.09 -1.34
CA GLY A 6 12.73 0.11 -0.58
C GLY A 6 11.23 0.23 -0.82
N VAL A 7 10.59 -0.93 -0.94
CA VAL A 7 9.16 -1.04 -1.20
C VAL A 7 8.53 -1.84 -0.06
N VAL A 8 7.43 -1.32 0.46
CA VAL A 8 6.55 -2.07 1.36
C VAL A 8 5.34 -2.51 0.56
N TRP A 9 4.99 -3.79 0.68
CA TRP A 9 3.77 -4.32 0.11
C TRP A 9 2.78 -4.61 1.23
N LEU A 10 1.65 -3.92 1.20
CA LEU A 10 0.52 -4.18 2.10
C LEU A 10 -0.43 -5.17 1.42
N MET A 11 -0.62 -6.34 2.03
CA MET A 11 -1.56 -7.34 1.56
C MET A 11 -2.88 -7.18 2.30
N THR A 12 -3.98 -7.01 1.58
CA THR A 12 -5.33 -7.03 2.17
C THR A 12 -6.22 -8.04 1.44
N PRO A 13 -7.24 -8.61 2.11
CA PRO A 13 -8.27 -9.38 1.44
C PRO A 13 -8.94 -8.56 0.33
N LYS A 14 -9.34 -9.22 -0.75
CA LYS A 14 -10.10 -8.59 -1.84
C LYS A 14 -11.49 -8.13 -1.39
N PRO A 15 -12.14 -7.20 -2.13
CA PRO A 15 -13.50 -6.76 -1.85
C PRO A 15 -14.48 -7.92 -1.66
N GLY A 16 -15.41 -7.76 -0.71
CA GLY A 16 -16.37 -8.80 -0.34
C GLY A 16 -15.83 -9.89 0.58
N ARG A 17 -14.59 -9.75 1.06
CA ARG A 17 -14.01 -10.62 2.10
C ARG A 17 -13.85 -9.85 3.40
N ASP A 18 -13.97 -10.58 4.51
CA ASP A 18 -13.74 -10.00 5.84
C ASP A 18 -12.30 -9.46 5.95
N GLY A 19 -12.17 -8.30 6.59
CA GLY A 19 -10.91 -7.56 6.67
C GLY A 19 -10.48 -6.85 5.39
N HIS A 20 -11.34 -6.74 4.37
CA HIS A 20 -11.08 -5.85 3.23
C HIS A 20 -10.92 -4.40 3.71
N ILE A 21 -9.99 -3.69 3.07
CA ILE A 21 -9.72 -2.28 3.32
C ILE A 21 -9.73 -1.58 1.97
N GLU A 22 -10.47 -0.48 1.89
CA GLU A 22 -10.57 0.32 0.67
C GLU A 22 -9.24 1.00 0.35
N ALA A 23 -9.01 1.28 -0.94
CA ALA A 23 -7.78 1.92 -1.37
C ALA A 23 -7.63 3.34 -0.77
N GLU A 24 -8.75 4.05 -0.57
CA GLU A 24 -8.76 5.40 -0.01
C GLU A 24 -8.31 5.40 1.46
N ASP A 25 -8.81 4.47 2.28
CA ASP A 25 -8.36 4.32 3.66
C ASP A 25 -6.84 4.07 3.76
N ILE A 26 -6.30 3.24 2.85
CA ILE A 26 -4.86 2.99 2.78
C ILE A 26 -4.10 4.26 2.37
N ALA A 27 -4.60 5.00 1.39
CA ALA A 27 -3.98 6.23 0.90
C ALA A 27 -3.96 7.32 1.98
N ASP A 28 -5.03 7.43 2.77
CA ASP A 28 -5.15 8.38 3.87
C ASP A 28 -4.25 8.02 5.06
N ALA A 29 -4.09 6.71 5.34
CA ALA A 29 -3.25 6.24 6.43
C ALA A 29 -1.75 6.24 6.08
N ALA A 30 -1.36 6.00 4.82
CA ALA A 30 0.04 5.86 4.42
C ALA A 30 0.97 7.04 4.82
N PRO A 31 0.53 8.32 4.73
CA PRO A 31 1.32 9.46 5.19
C PRO A 31 1.74 9.40 6.66
N THR A 32 0.93 8.79 7.54
CA THR A 32 1.26 8.64 8.96
C THR A 32 2.52 7.80 9.19
N ALA A 33 2.79 6.88 8.27
CA ALA A 33 3.99 6.05 8.26
C ALA A 33 5.14 6.63 7.40
N GLY A 34 4.96 7.85 6.86
CA GLY A 34 5.92 8.45 5.93
C GLY A 34 5.99 7.73 4.58
N LEU A 35 4.88 7.11 4.15
CA LEU A 35 4.78 6.36 2.90
C LEU A 35 3.70 6.95 1.98
N GLN A 36 3.73 6.51 0.72
CA GLN A 36 2.75 6.85 -0.30
C GLN A 36 2.36 5.59 -1.06
N GLN A 37 1.07 5.45 -1.35
CA GLN A 37 0.59 4.44 -2.28
C GLN A 37 0.93 4.81 -3.72
N THR A 38 1.39 3.82 -4.49
CA THR A 38 1.71 4.03 -5.93
C THR A 38 0.94 3.13 -6.87
N SER A 39 0.60 1.91 -6.46
CA SER A 39 -0.13 0.96 -7.30
C SER A 39 -0.78 -0.13 -6.46
N THR A 40 -1.81 -0.76 -7.02
CA THR A 40 -2.47 -1.92 -6.45
C THR A 40 -2.48 -3.05 -7.48
N ILE A 41 -2.21 -4.28 -7.05
CA ILE A 41 -2.18 -5.48 -7.88
C ILE A 41 -3.07 -6.57 -7.29
N SER A 42 -3.49 -7.52 -8.12
CA SER A 42 -4.03 -8.80 -7.62
C SER A 42 -2.87 -9.70 -7.20
N ALA A 43 -2.79 -10.02 -5.91
CA ALA A 43 -1.73 -10.87 -5.33
C ALA A 43 -2.23 -12.31 -5.11
N GLY A 44 -2.91 -12.87 -6.12
CA GLY A 44 -3.53 -14.18 -6.08
C GLY A 44 -5.06 -14.14 -6.05
N SER A 45 -5.70 -15.26 -5.70
CA SER A 45 -7.16 -15.40 -5.74
C SER A 45 -7.87 -14.53 -4.72
N ASN A 46 -7.35 -14.46 -3.49
CA ASN A 46 -8.05 -13.88 -2.35
C ASN A 46 -7.48 -12.54 -1.87
N TRP A 47 -6.30 -12.15 -2.36
CA TRP A 47 -5.54 -11.02 -1.85
C TRP A 47 -5.31 -9.95 -2.91
N GLN A 48 -5.36 -8.71 -2.49
CA GLN A 48 -4.83 -7.57 -3.22
C GLN A 48 -3.53 -7.10 -2.55
N GLY A 49 -2.61 -6.59 -3.36
CA GLY A 49 -1.36 -6.02 -2.89
C GLY A 49 -1.28 -4.54 -3.20
N THR A 50 -1.04 -3.72 -2.20
CA THR A 50 -0.84 -2.27 -2.35
C THR A 50 0.62 -1.94 -2.16
N ARG A 51 1.21 -1.29 -3.16
CA ARG A 51 2.61 -0.86 -3.15
C ARG A 51 2.74 0.48 -2.44
N LEU A 52 3.53 0.50 -1.37
CA LEU A 52 3.85 1.68 -0.58
C LEU A 52 5.35 1.99 -0.67
N VAL A 53 5.70 3.26 -0.87
CA VAL A 53 7.10 3.73 -0.93
C VAL A 53 7.28 5.02 -0.16
N ALA A 54 8.51 5.32 0.22
CA ALA A 54 8.83 6.66 0.72
C ALA A 54 8.53 7.72 -0.36
N PRO A 55 7.95 8.88 0.00
CA PRO A 55 7.83 10.02 -0.89
C PRO A 55 9.15 10.36 -1.54
N ARG A 56 9.14 10.65 -2.84
CA ARG A 56 10.28 11.37 -3.43
C ARG A 56 10.35 12.73 -2.74
N ALA A 57 11.48 13.03 -2.10
CA ALA A 57 11.74 14.36 -1.57
C ALA A 57 11.53 15.39 -2.69
N LYS A 58 10.71 16.41 -2.45
CA LYS A 58 10.75 17.62 -3.27
C LYS A 58 12.15 18.19 -3.10
N ARG A 59 12.96 18.11 -4.15
CA ARG A 59 14.16 18.92 -4.29
C ARG A 59 13.79 20.40 -4.32
#